data_AF-A0A0R1VL25-F1
#
_entry.id   AF-A0A0R1VL25-F1
#
_cell.length_a   1.000
_cell.length_b   1.000
_cell.length_c   1.000
_cell.angle_alpha   90.00
_cell.angle_beta   90.00
_cell.angle_gamma   90.00
#
_symmetry.space_group_name_H-M   'P 1'
#
loop_
_entity.id
_entity.type
_entity.pdbx_description
1 polymer ?
#
loop_
_entity_poly.entity_id
_entity_poly.type
_entity_poly.pdbx_seq_one_letter_code
_entity_poly.pdbx_strand_id
1 'polypeptide(L)'
;MLQWVPEVSTVAKGDAGFTIKRNKTALNQSEFIQVESNNNQIIYTSTQGRLEYQLIFSLSEENKSTVIQEELYIPDTAGKHLPVQLLAPIAKHAFHTNLVNLASLVEMLTATEA
;
A
#
# COMPACT_ATOMS: atom_id res chain seq x y z
N MET A 1 10.31 -6.80 -14.08
CA MET A 1 9.10 -7.02 -13.27
C MET A 1 8.49 -5.64 -13.05
N LEU A 2 7.24 -5.41 -13.45
CA LEU A 2 6.59 -4.12 -13.21
C LEU A 2 6.40 -3.93 -11.71
N GLN A 3 7.10 -2.95 -11.15
CA GLN A 3 7.02 -2.60 -9.74
C GLN A 3 5.91 -1.57 -9.57
N TRP A 4 4.72 -2.01 -9.14
CA TRP A 4 3.56 -1.11 -9.05
C TRP A 4 3.69 -0.06 -7.93
N VAL A 5 4.55 -0.32 -6.93
CA VAL A 5 4.97 0.68 -5.92
C VAL A 5 6.43 1.07 -6.15
N PRO A 6 6.73 2.19 -6.83
CA PRO A 6 8.11 2.55 -7.22
C PRO A 6 9.05 2.78 -6.03
N GLU A 7 8.51 3.13 -4.87
CA GLU A 7 9.29 3.41 -3.67
C GLU A 7 9.82 2.14 -2.98
N VAL A 8 9.25 0.95 -3.26
CA VAL A 8 9.63 -0.32 -2.63
C VAL A 8 10.86 -0.93 -3.29
N SER A 9 12.02 -0.87 -2.65
CA SER A 9 13.24 -1.44 -3.20
C SER A 9 13.30 -2.96 -3.05
N THR A 10 12.82 -3.51 -1.93
CA THR A 10 12.86 -4.96 -1.68
C THR A 10 11.66 -5.42 -0.88
N VAL A 11 11.21 -6.64 -1.18
CA VAL A 11 10.20 -7.37 -0.42
C VAL A 11 10.81 -8.70 -0.01
N ALA A 12 10.89 -8.96 1.30
CA ALA A 12 11.33 -10.23 1.84
C ALA A 12 10.20 -10.87 2.62
N LYS A 13 9.79 -12.09 2.24
CA LYS A 13 8.78 -12.85 2.96
C LYS A 13 9.38 -13.43 4.24
N GLY A 14 8.71 -13.21 5.37
CA GLY A 14 8.98 -13.88 6.64
C GLY A 14 7.82 -14.79 7.05
N ASP A 15 7.91 -15.38 8.25
CA ASP A 15 6.93 -16.37 8.73
C ASP A 15 5.53 -15.76 8.97
N ALA A 16 5.47 -14.50 9.41
CA ALA A 16 4.23 -13.83 9.82
C ALA A 16 3.85 -12.62 8.95
N GLY A 17 4.57 -12.36 7.84
CA GLY A 17 4.38 -11.16 7.02
C GLY A 17 5.56 -10.88 6.08
N PHE A 18 5.72 -9.62 5.71
CA PHE A 18 6.71 -9.17 4.74
C PHE A 18 7.56 -8.04 5.32
N THR A 19 8.88 -8.18 5.26
CA THR A 19 9.78 -7.06 5.49
C THR A 19 9.92 -6.28 4.19
N ILE A 20 9.54 -5.00 4.25
CA ILE A 20 9.61 -4.07 3.13
C ILE A 20 10.78 -3.10 3.38
N LYS A 21 11.62 -2.91 2.37
CA LYS A 21 12.55 -1.78 2.32
C LYS A 21 12.09 -0.82 1.24
N ARG A 22 12.15 0.47 1.56
CA ARG A 22 11.84 1.56 0.64
C ARG A 22 13.06 2.44 0.42
N ASN A 23 13.01 3.28 -0.60
CA ASN A 23 14.07 4.25 -0.85
C ASN A 23 14.26 5.23 0.34
N LYS A 24 15.34 6.01 0.30
CA LYS A 24 15.74 6.88 1.44
C LYS A 24 14.76 8.02 1.74
N THR A 25 13.92 8.40 0.77
CA THR A 25 12.97 9.52 0.91
C THR A 25 11.64 9.08 1.54
N ALA A 26 11.34 7.79 1.57
CA ALA A 26 10.13 7.27 2.19
C ALA A 26 10.12 7.52 3.72
N LEU A 27 8.93 7.81 4.25
CA LEU A 27 8.73 7.99 5.69
C LEU A 27 9.13 6.74 6.47
N ASN A 28 8.63 5.58 6.03
CA ASN A 28 9.10 4.27 6.48
C ASN A 28 10.12 3.73 5.49
N GLN A 29 11.41 3.86 5.80
CA GLN A 29 12.47 3.26 4.98
C GLN A 29 12.55 1.73 5.16
N SER A 30 12.09 1.25 6.31
CA SER A 30 11.95 -0.17 6.63
C SER A 30 10.68 -0.34 7.43
N GLU A 31 9.93 -1.38 7.12
CA GLU A 31 8.71 -1.74 7.84
C GLU A 31 8.45 -3.24 7.74
N PHE A 32 7.70 -3.76 8.70
CA PHE A 32 7.13 -5.10 8.64
C PHE A 32 5.63 -4.99 8.39
N ILE A 33 5.16 -5.59 7.30
CA ILE A 33 3.76 -5.58 6.88
C ILE A 33 3.16 -6.96 7.07
N GLN A 34 2.12 -7.05 7.88
CA GLN A 34 1.23 -8.21 7.92
C GLN A 34 0.10 -7.99 6.92
N VAL A 35 -0.30 -9.07 6.24
CA VAL A 35 -1.35 -9.03 5.21
C VAL A 35 -2.47 -9.95 5.63
N GLU A 36 -3.67 -9.39 5.72
CA GLU A 36 -4.91 -10.13 5.88
C GLU A 36 -5.76 -9.95 4.63
N SER A 37 -6.45 -11.00 4.20
CA SER A 37 -7.37 -10.94 3.08
C SER A 37 -8.70 -11.56 3.49
N ASN A 38 -9.77 -10.85 3.18
CA ASN A 38 -11.14 -11.34 3.21
C ASN A 38 -11.76 -11.16 1.80
N ASN A 39 -13.01 -11.56 1.62
CA ASN A 39 -13.64 -11.65 0.29
C ASN A 39 -13.44 -10.41 -0.59
N ASN A 40 -13.65 -9.21 -0.05
CA ASN A 40 -13.61 -7.95 -0.80
C ASN A 40 -12.62 -6.95 -0.23
N GLN A 41 -11.75 -7.35 0.69
CA GLN A 41 -10.76 -6.47 1.28
C GLN A 41 -9.41 -7.15 1.49
N ILE A 42 -8.37 -6.32 1.37
CA ILE A 42 -7.01 -6.65 1.75
C ILE A 42 -6.57 -5.61 2.77
N ILE A 43 -6.11 -6.07 3.93
CA ILE A 43 -5.67 -5.21 5.02
C ILE A 43 -4.18 -5.41 5.20
N TYR A 44 -3.43 -4.30 5.14
CA TYR A 44 -2.02 -4.25 5.48
C TYR A 44 -1.86 -3.58 6.83
N THR A 45 -1.23 -4.26 7.78
CA THR A 45 -0.83 -3.68 9.06
C THR A 45 0.68 -3.47 9.04
N SER A 46 1.12 -2.20 8.99
CA SER A 46 2.53 -1.82 8.96
C SER A 46 3.04 -1.44 10.35
N THR A 47 4.15 -2.06 10.74
CA THR A 47 4.82 -1.89 12.04
C THR A 47 6.33 -1.73 11.86
N GLN A 48 7.04 -1.41 12.95
CA GLN A 48 8.52 -1.30 12.99
C GLN A 48 9.11 -0.18 12.10
N GLY A 49 8.26 0.68 11.54
CA GLY A 49 8.65 1.89 10.82
C GLY A 49 8.68 3.14 11.70
N ARG A 50 8.87 4.31 11.08
CA ARG A 50 8.75 5.61 11.77
C ARG A 50 7.30 5.98 12.05
N LEU A 51 6.37 5.45 11.27
CA LEU A 51 4.94 5.58 11.43
C LEU A 51 4.29 4.21 11.26
N GLU A 52 3.61 3.73 12.29
CA GLU A 52 2.74 2.56 12.17
C GLU A 52 1.39 2.98 11.59
N TYR A 53 0.83 2.15 10.71
CA TYR A 53 -0.42 2.45 10.02
C TYR A 53 -1.11 1.17 9.53
N GLN A 54 -2.37 1.30 9.16
CA GLN A 54 -3.10 0.30 8.39
C GLN A 54 -3.51 0.85 7.04
N LEU A 55 -3.32 0.06 5.98
CA LEU A 55 -3.93 0.30 4.67
C LEU A 55 -5.03 -0.72 4.45
N ILE A 56 -6.21 -0.25 4.09
CA ILE A 56 -7.35 -1.11 3.75
C ILE A 56 -7.66 -0.88 2.27
N PHE A 57 -7.51 -1.93 1.48
CA PHE A 57 -7.97 -1.98 0.10
C PHE A 57 -9.35 -2.62 0.09
N SER A 58 -10.36 -1.92 -0.44
CA SER A 58 -11.69 -2.46 -0.68
C SER A 58 -11.93 -2.60 -2.18
N LEU A 59 -12.46 -3.77 -2.58
CA LEU A 59 -12.70 -4.14 -3.97
C LEU A 59 -14.21 -4.26 -4.21
N SER A 60 -14.71 -3.49 -5.18
CA SER A 60 -16.10 -3.55 -5.64
C SER A 60 -16.18 -3.65 -7.15
N GLU A 61 -17.25 -4.28 -7.65
CA GLU A 61 -17.53 -4.31 -9.09
C GLU A 61 -18.40 -3.11 -9.48
N GLU A 62 -18.01 -2.42 -10.55
CA GLU A 62 -18.79 -1.35 -11.17
C GLU A 62 -18.63 -1.41 -12.69
N ASN A 63 -19.73 -1.49 -13.43
CA ASN A 63 -19.73 -1.46 -14.91
C ASN A 63 -18.76 -2.47 -15.58
N LYS A 64 -18.66 -3.71 -15.05
CA LYS A 64 -17.70 -4.75 -15.48
C LYS A 64 -16.23 -4.41 -15.24
N SER A 65 -15.96 -3.40 -14.42
CA SER A 65 -14.63 -3.04 -13.94
C SER A 65 -14.53 -3.32 -12.44
N THR A 66 -13.32 -3.54 -11.95
CA THR A 66 -13.04 -3.59 -10.51
C THR A 66 -12.60 -2.21 -10.05
N VAL A 67 -13.29 -1.66 -9.07
CA VAL A 67 -12.90 -0.44 -8.36
C VAL A 67 -12.11 -0.85 -7.12
N ILE A 68 -10.92 -0.27 -6.95
CA ILE A 68 -10.08 -0.46 -5.77
C ILE A 68 -10.03 0.88 -5.02
N GLN A 69 -10.55 0.89 -3.79
CA GLN A 69 -10.45 2.01 -2.87
C GLN A 69 -9.38 1.70 -1.82
N GLU A 70 -8.45 2.63 -1.59
CA GLU A 70 -7.41 2.53 -0.57
C GLU A 70 -7.66 3.56 0.55
N GLU A 71 -7.71 3.08 1.80
CA GLU A 71 -7.88 3.90 2.98
C GLU A 71 -6.69 3.75 3.92
N LEU A 72 -6.13 4.87 4.38
CA LEU A 72 -5.03 4.91 5.35
C LEU A 72 -5.55 5.28 6.74
N TYR A 73 -5.32 4.38 7.70
CA TYR A 73 -5.61 4.59 9.11
C TYR A 73 -4.29 4.72 9.88
N ILE A 74 -4.15 5.78 10.65
CA ILE A 74 -3.01 5.99 11.55
C ILE A 74 -3.56 5.89 12.98
N PRO A 75 -3.10 4.94 13.81
CA PRO A 75 -3.51 4.85 15.21
C PRO A 75 -3.21 6.16 15.96
N ASP A 76 -4.09 6.61 16.87
CA ASP A 76 -3.92 7.86 17.63
C ASP A 76 -2.63 7.90 18.48
N THR A 77 -2.10 6.72 18.82
CA THR A 77 -0.82 6.57 19.52
C THR A 77 0.38 6.65 18.60
N ALA A 78 0.21 6.37 17.31
CA ALA A 78 1.23 6.43 16.28
C ALA A 78 1.30 7.85 15.70
N GLY A 79 2.51 8.34 15.40
CA GLY A 79 2.68 9.60 14.69
C GLY A 79 2.48 10.88 15.52
N LYS A 80 2.41 10.82 16.86
CA LYS A 80 2.34 12.01 17.73
C LYS A 80 3.47 13.03 17.52
N HIS A 81 4.60 12.59 16.95
CA HIS A 81 5.76 13.43 16.63
C HIS A 81 5.79 13.89 15.16
N LEU A 82 4.77 13.55 14.37
CA LEU A 82 4.68 13.84 12.94
C LEU A 82 3.47 14.73 12.67
N PRO A 83 3.60 15.74 11.80
CA PRO A 83 2.47 16.56 11.39
C PRO A 83 1.63 15.81 10.34
N VAL A 84 0.93 14.74 10.74
CA VAL A 84 0.22 13.82 9.83
C VAL A 84 -0.76 14.53 8.89
N GLN A 85 -1.42 15.60 9.35
CA GLN A 85 -2.31 16.41 8.52
C GLN A 85 -1.58 17.11 7.37
N LEU A 86 -0.34 17.56 7.58
CA LEU A 86 0.49 18.18 6.53
C LEU A 86 1.04 17.14 5.54
N LEU A 87 1.18 15.89 5.99
CA LEU A 87 1.66 14.79 5.15
C LEU A 87 0.54 14.13 4.32
N ALA A 88 -0.72 14.32 4.71
CA ALA A 88 -1.86 13.66 4.05
C ALA A 88 -1.95 13.91 2.53
N PRO A 89 -1.74 15.13 1.99
CA PRO A 89 -1.74 15.36 0.55
C PRO A 89 -0.63 14.59 -0.17
N ILE A 90 0.56 14.49 0.46
CA ILE A 90 1.72 13.78 -0.08
C ILE A 90 1.42 12.27 -0.13
N ALA A 91 0.87 11.72 0.95
CA ALA A 91 0.47 10.32 1.02
C ALA A 91 -0.60 9.99 -0.04
N LYS A 92 -1.65 10.80 -0.16
CA LYS A 92 -2.70 10.62 -1.18
C LYS A 92 -2.15 10.63 -2.59
N HIS A 93 -1.20 11.52 -2.90
CA HIS A 93 -0.57 11.56 -4.22
C HIS A 93 0.26 10.31 -4.51
N ALA A 94 1.04 9.84 -3.53
CA ALA A 94 1.82 8.62 -3.65
C ALA A 94 0.93 7.37 -3.82
N PHE A 95 -0.14 7.28 -3.04
CA PHE A 95 -1.14 6.21 -3.12
C PHE A 95 -1.87 6.19 -4.46
N HIS A 96 -2.30 7.35 -4.95
CA HIS A 96 -2.90 7.45 -6.27
C HIS A 96 -1.96 6.94 -7.38
N THR A 97 -0.68 7.32 -7.33
CA THR A 97 0.33 6.81 -8.26
C THR A 97 0.46 5.28 -8.19
N ASN A 98 0.48 4.72 -6.98
CA ASN A 98 0.55 3.27 -6.80
C ASN A 98 -0.68 2.55 -7.39
N LEU A 99 -1.89 3.07 -7.15
CA LEU A 99 -3.13 2.48 -7.66
C LEU A 99 -3.20 2.54 -9.19
N VAL A 100 -2.77 3.65 -9.82
CA VAL A 100 -2.70 3.75 -11.29
C VAL A 100 -1.72 2.73 -11.87
N ASN A 101 -0.55 2.57 -11.24
CA ASN A 101 0.43 1.57 -11.67
C ASN A 101 -0.09 0.14 -11.49
N LEU A 102 -0.84 -0.12 -10.40
CA LEU A 102 -1.46 -1.42 -10.14
C LEU A 102 -2.51 -1.74 -11.20
N ALA A 103 -3.42 -0.79 -11.50
CA ALA A 103 -4.42 -0.95 -12.53
C ALA A 103 -3.77 -1.27 -13.88
N SER A 104 -2.78 -0.46 -14.28
CA SER A 104 -2.03 -0.67 -15.53
C SER A 104 -1.37 -2.06 -15.59
N LEU A 105 -0.78 -2.51 -14.48
CA LEU A 105 -0.17 -3.82 -14.39
C LEU A 105 -1.20 -4.95 -14.56
N VAL A 106 -2.32 -4.88 -13.86
CA VAL A 106 -3.38 -5.89 -13.93
C VAL A 106 -3.98 -5.95 -15.33
N GLU A 107 -4.29 -4.80 -15.92
CA GLU A 107 -4.83 -4.70 -17.28
C GLU A 107 -3.87 -5.33 -18.31
N MET A 108 -2.57 -5.04 -18.24
CA MET A 108 -1.57 -5.66 -19.11
C MET A 108 -1.47 -7.18 -18.93
N LEU A 109 -1.55 -7.69 -17.70
CA LEU A 109 -1.54 -9.13 -17.45
C LEU A 109 -2.77 -9.80 -18.06
N THR A 110 -3.95 -9.24 -17.85
CA THR A 110 -5.20 -9.78 -18.43
C THR A 110 -5.22 -9.72 -19.96
N ALA A 111 -4.62 -8.70 -20.59
CA ALA A 111 -4.52 -8.59 -22.03
C ALA A 111 -3.51 -9.57 -22.65
N THR A 112 -2.54 -10.06 -21.87
CA THR A 112 -1.54 -11.03 -22.33
C THR A 112 -2.05 -12.48 -22.22
N GLU A 113 -3.06 -12.71 -21.38
CA GLU A 113 -3.71 -14.02 -21.18
C GLU A 113 -4.91 -14.26 -22.11
N ALA A 114 -5.33 -13.25 -22.88
CA ALA A 114 -6.43 -13.28 -23.85
C ALA A 114 -5.94 -13.48 -25.30
#